data_AF-A0A218Q1B0-F1
#
_entry.id   AF-A0A218Q1B0-F1
#
_cell.length_a   1.000
_cell.length_b   1.000
_cell.length_c   1.000
_cell.angle_alpha   90.00
_cell.angle_beta   90.00
_cell.angle_gamma   90.00
#
_symmetry.space_group_name_H-M   'P 1'
#
loop_
_entity.id
_entity.type
_entity.pdbx_description
1 polymer ?
#
loop_
_entity_poly.entity_id
_entity_poly.type
_entity_poly.pdbx_seq_one_letter_code
_entity_poly.pdbx_strand_id
1 'polypeptide(L)'
;MPSKEDKSTKRLIVEGEQDKRVIPYLIEANGIPWKKGNEPVYIQPRGGNDFSNYWISARLKEAGLTHLGLILDADDDSSTSWQRMRDACLPSIRDIPQEIPETGLIHITNTGIKFGIWIMPDNRLKGMLETFLAYMISDENQPLWKYAQEVVEESKNRGAEFISFHHDKACIYTWLAWQNPPGRQLHNAIEERILHPQHPNAQVFVNWFRNLYDL
;
A
#
# COMPACT_ATOMS: atom_id res chain seq x y z
N MET A 1 -1.25 27.83 13.91
CA MET A 1 -1.58 27.58 12.50
C MET A 1 -2.14 26.17 12.42
N PRO A 2 -3.27 25.91 11.73
CA PRO A 2 -3.74 24.54 11.53
C PRO A 2 -2.66 23.73 10.82
N SER A 3 -2.47 22.48 11.24
CA SER A 3 -1.49 21.57 10.65
C SER A 3 -1.84 21.30 9.17
N LYS A 4 -0.89 20.79 8.39
CA LYS A 4 -1.13 20.46 6.98
C LYS A 4 -2.25 19.41 6.81
N GLU A 5 -2.43 18.56 7.82
CA GLU A 5 -3.53 17.61 7.95
C GLU A 5 -4.91 18.30 7.90
N ASP A 6 -5.08 19.43 8.59
CA ASP A 6 -6.34 20.19 8.65
C ASP A 6 -6.80 20.79 7.30
N LYS A 7 -5.94 20.82 6.28
CA LYS A 7 -6.25 21.45 4.99
C LYS A 7 -6.48 20.49 3.83
N SER A 8 -5.99 19.25 3.91
CA SER A 8 -6.13 18.31 2.79
C SER A 8 -7.51 17.66 2.79
N THR A 9 -8.27 17.90 1.72
CA THR A 9 -9.57 17.27 1.47
C THR A 9 -9.45 15.85 0.92
N LYS A 10 -8.25 15.45 0.46
CA LYS A 10 -7.93 14.11 -0.06
C LYS A 10 -6.92 13.43 0.86
N ARG A 11 -7.27 12.29 1.44
CA ARG A 11 -6.42 11.63 2.42
C ARG A 11 -6.32 10.12 2.18
N LEU A 12 -5.13 9.56 2.44
CA LEU A 12 -4.83 8.13 2.38
C LEU A 12 -4.28 7.69 3.72
N ILE A 13 -4.87 6.66 4.31
CA ILE A 13 -4.33 5.99 5.50
C ILE A 13 -3.65 4.71 5.10
N VAL A 14 -2.45 4.50 5.60
CA VAL A 14 -1.63 3.32 5.32
C VAL A 14 -1.21 2.62 6.61
N GLU A 15 -0.84 1.35 6.53
CA GLU A 15 -0.38 0.54 7.66
C GLU A 15 0.81 1.20 8.39
N GLY A 16 1.89 1.49 7.64
CA GLY A 16 3.17 1.91 8.22
C GLY A 16 3.76 3.18 7.62
N GLU A 17 4.82 3.66 8.26
CA GLU A 17 5.64 4.79 7.76
C GLU A 17 6.34 4.43 6.43
N GLN A 18 6.55 3.14 6.18
CA GLN A 18 7.21 2.65 4.98
C GLN A 18 6.33 2.84 3.74
N ASP A 19 5.03 2.50 3.82
CA ASP A 19 4.02 2.76 2.80
C ASP A 19 3.91 4.24 2.47
N LYS A 20 3.80 5.07 3.52
CA LYS A 20 3.72 6.54 3.40
C LYS A 20 4.92 7.10 2.66
N ARG A 21 6.10 6.51 2.84
CA ARG A 21 7.32 6.92 2.16
C ARG A 21 7.39 6.40 0.72
N VAL A 22 6.91 5.20 0.44
CA VAL A 22 7.03 4.52 -0.85
C VAL A 22 6.01 5.01 -1.88
N ILE A 23 4.73 5.12 -1.48
CA ILE A 23 3.63 5.44 -2.40
C ILE A 23 3.85 6.73 -3.20
N PRO A 24 4.32 7.85 -2.61
CA PRO A 24 4.63 9.07 -3.37
C PRO A 24 5.57 8.84 -4.55
N TYR A 25 6.64 8.06 -4.35
CA TYR A 25 7.64 7.78 -5.40
C TYR A 25 7.05 6.89 -6.49
N LEU A 26 6.23 5.90 -6.12
CA LEU A 26 5.53 5.07 -7.09
C LEU A 26 4.57 5.89 -7.95
N ILE A 27 3.77 6.75 -7.32
CA ILE A 27 2.78 7.59 -8.00
C ILE A 27 3.47 8.64 -8.89
N GLU A 28 4.55 9.26 -8.41
CA GLU A 28 5.36 10.19 -9.20
C GLU A 28 6.03 9.52 -10.39
N ALA A 29 6.60 8.33 -10.20
CA ALA A 29 7.20 7.56 -11.28
C ALA A 29 6.17 7.15 -12.35
N ASN A 30 4.87 7.14 -12.02
CA ASN A 30 3.76 6.90 -12.95
C ASN A 30 3.10 8.20 -13.48
N GLY A 31 3.79 9.33 -13.38
CA GLY A 31 3.45 10.57 -14.08
C GLY A 31 2.54 11.53 -13.33
N ILE A 32 2.28 11.31 -12.04
CA ILE A 32 1.51 12.24 -11.20
C ILE A 32 2.47 13.05 -10.33
N PRO A 33 2.67 14.35 -10.58
CA PRO A 33 3.65 15.14 -9.85
C PRO A 33 3.39 15.13 -8.33
N TRP A 34 4.40 14.76 -7.53
CA TRP A 34 4.30 14.72 -6.08
C TRP A 34 5.14 15.82 -5.42
N LYS A 35 4.81 17.07 -5.77
CA LYS A 35 5.58 18.23 -5.31
C LYS A 35 5.41 18.44 -3.81
N LYS A 36 6.51 18.43 -3.06
CA LYS A 36 6.52 18.75 -1.63
C LYS A 36 5.84 20.09 -1.35
N GLY A 37 4.85 20.10 -0.46
CA GLY A 37 4.04 21.28 -0.14
C GLY A 37 2.79 21.47 -1.01
N ASN A 38 2.67 20.74 -2.11
CA ASN A 38 1.49 20.70 -2.98
C ASN A 38 1.19 19.26 -3.40
N GLU A 39 1.25 18.34 -2.43
CA GLU A 39 0.97 16.93 -2.64
C GLU A 39 -0.51 16.75 -3.00
N PRO A 40 -0.83 15.93 -4.01
CA PRO A 40 -2.21 15.75 -4.47
C PRO A 40 -3.08 15.03 -3.41
N VAL A 41 -2.45 14.25 -2.53
CA VAL A 41 -3.09 13.46 -1.48
C VAL A 41 -2.23 13.53 -0.22
N TYR A 42 -2.86 13.73 0.93
CA TYR A 42 -2.18 13.66 2.21
C TYR A 42 -2.14 12.21 2.72
N ILE A 43 -0.94 11.64 2.86
CA ILE A 43 -0.74 10.27 3.35
C ILE A 43 -0.26 10.29 4.80
N GLN A 44 -0.90 9.49 5.65
CA GLN A 44 -0.48 9.31 7.04
C GLN A 44 -0.55 7.82 7.43
N PRO A 45 0.37 7.34 8.30
CA PRO A 45 0.23 6.00 8.84
C PRO A 45 -0.96 5.93 9.79
N ARG A 46 -1.52 4.74 9.96
CA ARG A 46 -2.58 4.43 10.92
C ARG A 46 -2.12 4.60 12.37
N GLY A 47 -0.84 4.35 12.65
CA GLY A 47 -0.26 4.50 13.98
C GLY A 47 -0.64 3.39 14.98
N GLY A 48 -0.93 2.18 14.48
CA GLY A 48 -1.12 0.97 15.28
C GLY A 48 -2.54 0.71 15.82
N ASN A 49 -3.48 1.67 15.73
CA ASN A 49 -4.88 1.46 16.13
C ASN A 49 -5.68 0.81 14.99
N ASP A 50 -6.38 -0.29 15.24
CA ASP A 50 -7.19 -0.95 14.20
C ASP A 50 -8.23 -0.02 13.58
N PHE A 51 -8.57 -0.29 12.32
CA PHE A 51 -9.65 0.38 11.61
C PHE A 51 -11.01 -0.02 12.19
N SER A 52 -11.31 0.48 13.38
CA SER A 52 -12.58 0.26 14.05
C SER A 52 -13.70 1.03 13.35
N ASN A 53 -14.93 0.56 13.53
CA ASN A 53 -16.12 1.27 13.08
C ASN A 53 -16.18 2.73 13.59
N TYR A 54 -15.76 2.99 14.83
CA TYR A 54 -15.70 4.33 15.41
C TYR A 54 -14.68 5.20 14.67
N TRP A 55 -13.48 4.68 14.42
CA TRP A 55 -12.43 5.40 13.72
C TRP A 55 -12.87 5.75 12.29
N ILE A 56 -13.44 4.79 11.54
CA ILE A 56 -13.93 5.02 10.18
C ILE A 56 -15.07 6.04 10.20
N SER A 57 -16.02 5.91 11.13
CA SER A 57 -17.15 6.83 11.25
C SER A 57 -16.70 8.26 11.59
N ALA A 58 -15.72 8.41 12.48
CA ALA A 58 -15.16 9.71 12.82
C ALA A 58 -14.49 10.34 11.60
N ARG A 59 -13.70 9.56 10.86
CA ARG A 59 -12.97 10.02 9.67
C ARG A 59 -13.92 10.50 8.58
N LEU A 60 -14.98 9.75 8.30
CA LEU A 60 -16.00 10.11 7.30
C LEU A 60 -16.82 11.34 7.67
N LYS A 61 -16.75 11.83 8.91
CA LYS A 61 -17.44 13.04 9.39
C LYS A 61 -16.54 14.25 9.47
N GLU A 62 -15.25 14.12 9.14
CA GLU A 62 -14.32 15.24 9.15
C GLU A 62 -14.73 16.32 8.14
N ALA A 63 -14.78 17.56 8.61
CA ALA A 63 -15.17 18.70 7.78
C ALA A 63 -14.18 18.87 6.62
N GLY A 64 -14.72 19.03 5.40
CA GLY A 64 -13.94 19.25 4.19
C GLY A 64 -13.34 17.99 3.57
N LEU A 65 -13.50 16.80 4.17
CA LEU A 65 -13.07 15.56 3.56
C LEU A 65 -13.91 15.26 2.30
N THR A 66 -13.23 14.99 1.19
CA THR A 66 -13.85 14.64 -0.10
C THR A 66 -13.45 13.23 -0.55
N HIS A 67 -12.23 12.80 -0.20
CA HIS A 67 -11.68 11.51 -0.59
C HIS A 67 -10.96 10.85 0.57
N LEU A 68 -11.27 9.58 0.83
CA LEU A 68 -10.64 8.77 1.86
C LEU A 68 -10.25 7.42 1.30
N GLY A 69 -8.94 7.15 1.24
CA GLY A 69 -8.40 5.83 0.92
C GLY A 69 -7.85 5.16 2.17
N LEU A 70 -8.03 3.85 2.27
CA LEU A 70 -7.39 3.00 3.27
C LEU A 70 -6.57 1.92 2.54
N ILE A 71 -5.34 1.69 2.99
CA ILE A 71 -4.50 0.59 2.54
C ILE A 71 -4.22 -0.31 3.74
N LEU A 72 -4.38 -1.61 3.54
CA LEU A 72 -4.11 -2.64 4.53
C LEU A 72 -3.22 -3.72 3.95
N ASP A 73 -2.47 -4.40 4.80
CA ASP A 73 -1.81 -5.64 4.44
C ASP A 73 -2.83 -6.80 4.49
N ALA A 74 -2.71 -7.74 3.55
CA ALA A 74 -3.49 -8.99 3.62
C ALA A 74 -2.94 -9.93 4.70
N ASP A 75 -1.73 -9.66 5.22
CA ASP A 75 -1.01 -10.52 6.15
C ASP A 75 -0.99 -11.97 5.64
N ASP A 76 -1.68 -12.87 6.34
CA ASP A 76 -1.80 -14.28 5.99
C ASP A 76 -3.02 -14.61 5.10
N ASP A 77 -4.06 -13.78 5.07
CA ASP A 77 -5.31 -14.03 4.32
C ASP A 77 -6.06 -12.73 3.96
N SER A 78 -6.04 -12.41 2.66
CA SER A 78 -6.76 -11.27 2.07
C SER A 78 -8.27 -11.29 2.32
N SER A 79 -8.91 -12.47 2.28
CA SER A 79 -10.36 -12.58 2.49
C SER A 79 -10.74 -12.23 3.92
N THR A 80 -9.93 -12.67 4.88
CA THR A 80 -10.10 -12.34 6.30
C THR A 80 -9.85 -10.85 6.55
N SER A 81 -8.80 -10.27 5.97
CA SER A 81 -8.52 -8.82 6.06
C SER A 81 -9.66 -7.99 5.47
N TRP A 82 -10.18 -8.39 4.31
CA TRP A 82 -11.35 -7.75 3.70
C TRP A 82 -12.58 -7.85 4.58
N GLN A 83 -12.92 -9.04 5.08
CA GLN A 83 -14.11 -9.25 5.90
C GLN A 83 -14.08 -8.38 7.16
N ARG A 84 -12.94 -8.31 7.86
CA ARG A 84 -12.75 -7.44 9.03
C ARG A 84 -12.98 -5.97 8.69
N MET A 85 -12.40 -5.50 7.59
CA MET A 85 -12.59 -4.12 7.14
C MET A 85 -14.01 -3.82 6.71
N ARG A 86 -14.63 -4.75 6.00
CA ARG A 86 -16.02 -4.66 5.59
C ARG A 86 -16.93 -4.51 6.80
N ASP A 87 -16.74 -5.35 7.81
CA ASP A 87 -17.54 -5.32 9.05
C ASP A 87 -17.37 -4.01 9.81
N ALA A 88 -16.16 -3.43 9.82
CA ALA A 88 -15.92 -2.11 10.39
C ALA A 88 -16.58 -0.98 9.58
N CYS A 89 -16.68 -1.12 8.25
CA CYS A 89 -17.29 -0.14 7.35
C CYS A 89 -18.83 -0.17 7.40
N LEU A 90 -19.45 -1.35 7.53
CA LEU A 90 -20.91 -1.56 7.43
C LEU A 90 -21.77 -0.55 8.22
N PRO A 91 -21.42 -0.14 9.45
CA PRO A 91 -22.18 0.86 10.19
C PRO A 91 -22.24 2.24 9.52
N SER A 92 -21.20 2.61 8.75
CA SER A 92 -21.10 3.91 8.07
C SER A 92 -21.40 3.83 6.57
N ILE A 93 -21.19 2.66 5.94
CA ILE A 93 -21.35 2.39 4.51
C ILE A 93 -22.11 1.07 4.37
N ARG A 94 -23.44 1.14 4.29
CA ARG A 94 -24.32 -0.03 4.42
C ARG A 94 -24.30 -0.97 3.22
N ASP A 95 -23.97 -0.45 2.05
CA ASP A 95 -23.98 -1.13 0.75
C ASP A 95 -22.56 -1.44 0.25
N ILE A 96 -21.58 -1.51 1.16
CA ILE A 96 -20.24 -2.01 0.84
C ILE A 96 -20.34 -3.48 0.35
N PRO A 97 -19.68 -3.84 -0.77
CA PRO A 97 -19.84 -5.15 -1.40
C PRO A 97 -19.38 -6.29 -0.50
N GLN A 98 -19.86 -7.50 -0.76
CA GLN A 98 -19.46 -8.70 -0.01
C GLN A 98 -18.01 -9.10 -0.31
N GLU A 99 -17.59 -8.96 -1.55
CA GLU A 99 -16.22 -9.24 -2.00
C GLU A 99 -15.53 -7.94 -2.43
N ILE A 100 -14.22 -7.86 -2.21
CA ILE A 100 -13.43 -6.73 -2.70
C ILE A 100 -13.22 -6.88 -4.21
N PRO A 101 -13.45 -5.83 -5.02
CA PRO A 101 -13.09 -5.88 -6.44
C PRO A 101 -11.59 -6.10 -6.62
N GLU A 102 -11.19 -6.87 -7.65
CA GLU A 102 -9.76 -7.10 -7.95
C GLU A 102 -9.02 -5.79 -8.25
N THR A 103 -9.74 -4.77 -8.72
CA THR A 103 -9.23 -3.41 -8.98
C THR A 103 -9.20 -2.52 -7.75
N GLY A 104 -9.45 -3.05 -6.55
CA GLY A 104 -9.64 -2.31 -5.31
C GLY A 104 -11.03 -1.70 -5.20
N LEU A 105 -11.49 -1.46 -3.97
CA LEU A 105 -12.77 -0.83 -3.71
C LEU A 105 -12.69 0.67 -4.00
N ILE A 106 -13.68 1.18 -4.73
CA ILE A 106 -14.03 2.60 -4.77
C ILE A 106 -15.56 2.69 -4.62
N HIS A 107 -16.00 3.48 -3.65
CA HIS A 107 -17.40 3.64 -3.28
C HIS A 107 -17.70 5.11 -2.96
N ILE A 108 -18.85 5.62 -3.38
CA ILE A 108 -19.29 6.98 -3.04
C ILE A 108 -20.29 6.87 -1.90
N THR A 109 -19.94 7.37 -0.72
CA THR A 109 -20.83 7.33 0.44
C THR A 109 -22.07 8.21 0.23
N ASN A 110 -23.09 8.01 1.06
CA ASN A 110 -24.29 8.88 1.06
C ASN A 110 -24.00 10.36 1.35
N THR A 111 -22.83 10.68 1.91
CA THR A 111 -22.38 12.06 2.14
C THR A 111 -21.55 12.63 0.98
N GLY A 112 -21.38 11.86 -0.11
CA GLY A 112 -20.61 12.26 -1.29
C GLY A 112 -19.11 12.07 -1.16
N ILE A 113 -18.62 11.42 -0.10
CA ILE A 113 -17.18 11.11 0.05
C ILE A 113 -16.84 9.93 -0.84
N LYS A 114 -15.80 10.08 -1.66
CA LYS A 114 -15.25 8.99 -2.44
C LYS A 114 -14.28 8.19 -1.56
N PHE A 115 -14.76 7.03 -1.13
CA PHE A 115 -14.12 6.12 -0.20
C PHE A 115 -13.48 4.96 -0.96
N GLY A 116 -12.24 4.59 -0.63
CA GLY A 116 -11.56 3.47 -1.25
C GLY A 116 -10.83 2.60 -0.26
N ILE A 117 -10.73 1.31 -0.58
CA ILE A 117 -9.94 0.33 0.16
C ILE A 117 -9.06 -0.42 -0.84
N TRP A 118 -7.79 -0.55 -0.51
CA TRP A 118 -6.86 -1.46 -1.16
C TRP A 118 -6.28 -2.42 -0.13
N ILE A 119 -6.21 -3.70 -0.49
CA ILE A 119 -5.56 -4.72 0.32
C ILE A 119 -4.30 -5.16 -0.44
N MET A 120 -3.14 -5.01 0.19
CA MET A 120 -1.88 -5.45 -0.38
C MET A 120 -1.86 -6.98 -0.56
N PRO A 121 -1.15 -7.49 -1.57
CA PRO A 121 -0.47 -6.71 -2.61
C PRO A 121 -1.40 -6.31 -3.77
N ASP A 122 -2.52 -7.02 -3.97
CA ASP A 122 -3.34 -6.95 -5.19
C ASP A 122 -4.86 -7.18 -4.98
N ASN A 123 -5.34 -7.03 -3.75
CA ASN A 123 -6.71 -7.32 -3.29
C ASN A 123 -7.11 -8.81 -3.30
N ARG A 124 -6.20 -9.74 -3.62
CA ARG A 124 -6.51 -11.17 -3.76
C ARG A 124 -5.57 -12.05 -2.98
N LEU A 125 -4.28 -11.87 -3.18
CA LEU A 125 -3.23 -12.66 -2.56
C LEU A 125 -2.95 -12.15 -1.16
N LYS A 126 -2.36 -13.03 -0.37
CA LYS A 126 -1.77 -12.64 0.92
C LYS A 126 -0.50 -11.82 0.70
N GLY A 127 -0.09 -11.07 1.71
CA GLY A 127 1.15 -10.31 1.69
C GLY A 127 0.99 -8.87 2.14
N MET A 128 2.07 -8.12 1.93
CA MET A 128 2.27 -6.77 2.43
C MET A 128 2.92 -5.88 1.35
N LEU A 129 3.30 -4.66 1.72
CA LEU A 129 4.02 -3.75 0.84
C LEU A 129 5.22 -4.41 0.12
N GLU A 130 6.04 -5.19 0.83
CA GLU A 130 7.19 -5.86 0.22
C GLU A 130 6.79 -6.90 -0.84
N THR A 131 5.68 -7.62 -0.62
CA THR A 131 5.11 -8.54 -1.62
C THR A 131 4.67 -7.78 -2.87
N PHE A 132 4.03 -6.62 -2.69
CA PHE A 132 3.62 -5.76 -3.80
C PHE A 132 4.82 -5.21 -4.59
N LEU A 133 5.87 -4.76 -3.90
CA LEU A 133 7.06 -4.23 -4.53
C LEU A 133 7.84 -5.31 -5.31
N ALA A 134 7.80 -6.57 -4.87
CA ALA A 134 8.43 -7.67 -5.58
C ALA A 134 7.82 -7.88 -6.99
N TYR A 135 6.57 -7.47 -7.23
CA TYR A 135 6.00 -7.48 -8.59
C TYR A 135 6.71 -6.54 -9.56
N MET A 136 7.45 -5.56 -9.07
CA MET A 136 8.16 -4.60 -9.90
C MET A 136 9.56 -5.09 -10.28
N ILE A 137 9.98 -6.28 -9.84
CA ILE A 137 11.22 -6.91 -10.28
C ILE A 137 11.03 -7.41 -11.71
N SER A 138 11.84 -6.90 -12.65
CA SER A 138 11.77 -7.26 -14.07
C SER A 138 12.06 -8.73 -14.32
N ASP A 139 11.54 -9.26 -15.43
CA ASP A 139 11.73 -10.66 -15.86
C ASP A 139 13.21 -11.06 -15.97
N GLU A 140 14.05 -10.14 -16.43
CA GLU A 140 15.52 -10.29 -16.50
C GLU A 140 16.18 -10.49 -15.12
N ASN A 141 15.58 -9.95 -14.06
CA ASN A 141 16.07 -10.05 -12.69
C ASN A 141 15.44 -11.21 -11.91
N GLN A 142 14.48 -11.94 -12.50
CA GLN A 142 13.81 -13.07 -11.85
C GLN A 142 14.78 -14.18 -11.41
N PRO A 143 15.85 -14.54 -12.16
CA PRO A 143 16.83 -15.51 -11.67
C PRO A 143 17.53 -15.07 -10.39
N LEU A 144 17.93 -13.79 -10.29
CA LEU A 144 18.59 -13.24 -9.10
C LEU A 144 17.60 -13.08 -7.94
N TRP A 145 16.35 -12.71 -8.23
CA TRP A 145 15.28 -12.65 -7.25
C TRP A 145 14.99 -14.02 -6.63
N LYS A 146 14.84 -15.05 -7.46
CA LYS A 146 14.66 -16.43 -7.00
C LYS A 146 15.83 -16.88 -6.12
N TYR A 147 17.06 -16.54 -6.52
CA TYR A 147 18.23 -16.84 -5.70
C TYR A 147 18.21 -16.11 -4.34
N ALA A 148 17.71 -14.87 -4.27
CA ALA A 148 17.53 -14.16 -3.00
C ALA A 148 16.55 -14.89 -2.08
N GLN A 149 15.44 -15.40 -2.63
CA GLN A 149 14.47 -16.19 -1.88
C GLN A 149 15.10 -17.50 -1.36
N GLU A 150 15.84 -18.22 -2.20
CA GLU A 150 16.57 -19.45 -1.81
C GLU A 150 17.58 -19.18 -0.68
N VAL A 151 18.35 -18.09 -0.76
CA VAL A 151 19.30 -17.69 0.29
C VAL A 151 18.59 -17.33 1.59
N VAL A 152 17.45 -16.62 1.52
CA VAL A 152 16.67 -16.26 2.71
C VAL A 152 16.08 -17.50 3.38
N GLU A 153 15.57 -18.45 2.61
CA GLU A 153 15.08 -19.73 3.14
C GLU A 153 16.20 -20.52 3.82
N GLU A 154 17.34 -20.70 3.17
CA GLU A 154 18.49 -21.40 3.74
C GLU A 154 19.08 -20.67 4.96
N SER A 155 18.98 -19.34 5.03
CA SER A 155 19.50 -18.57 6.15
C SER A 155 18.83 -18.91 7.49
N LYS A 156 17.58 -19.41 7.46
CA LYS A 156 16.89 -19.93 8.65
C LYS A 156 17.66 -21.07 9.31
N ASN A 157 18.17 -21.99 8.49
CA ASN A 157 18.97 -23.13 8.95
C ASN A 157 20.32 -22.70 9.54
N ARG A 158 20.72 -21.45 9.30
CA ARG A 158 21.98 -20.84 9.75
C ARG A 158 21.79 -19.85 10.89
N GLY A 159 20.58 -19.76 11.46
CA GLY A 159 20.30 -18.94 12.63
C GLY A 159 19.82 -17.52 12.32
N ALA A 160 19.30 -17.25 11.11
CA ALA A 160 18.69 -15.96 10.82
C ALA A 160 17.46 -15.68 11.72
N GLU A 161 17.44 -14.49 12.34
CA GLU A 161 16.51 -14.16 13.44
C GLU A 161 15.14 -13.62 13.00
N PHE A 162 14.94 -13.32 11.71
CA PHE A 162 13.66 -12.80 11.24
C PHE A 162 12.53 -13.80 11.56
N ILE A 163 11.31 -13.34 11.79
CA ILE A 163 10.14 -14.22 11.98
C ILE A 163 9.55 -14.61 10.63
N SER A 164 8.77 -15.69 10.56
CA SER A 164 8.15 -16.14 9.29
C SER A 164 7.29 -15.07 8.64
N PHE A 165 6.61 -14.24 9.44
CA PHE A 165 5.83 -13.10 8.96
C PHE A 165 6.66 -12.06 8.20
N HIS A 166 7.97 -11.95 8.48
CA HIS A 166 8.88 -11.03 7.78
C HIS A 166 9.60 -11.69 6.59
N HIS A 167 9.13 -12.84 6.10
CA HIS A 167 9.81 -13.57 5.01
C HIS A 167 9.98 -12.72 3.74
N ASP A 168 8.91 -12.13 3.22
CA ASP A 168 8.96 -11.33 1.98
C ASP A 168 9.80 -10.07 2.16
N LYS A 169 9.76 -9.50 3.37
CA LYS A 169 10.66 -8.41 3.79
C LYS A 169 12.11 -8.86 3.76
N ALA A 170 12.46 -10.01 4.32
CA ALA A 170 13.82 -10.54 4.27
C ALA A 170 14.28 -10.79 2.81
N CYS A 171 13.40 -11.32 1.96
CA CYS A 171 13.68 -11.53 0.55
C CYS A 171 14.02 -10.24 -0.18
N ILE A 172 13.13 -9.24 -0.16
CA ILE A 172 13.34 -8.00 -0.92
C ILE A 172 14.56 -7.23 -0.43
N TYR A 173 14.82 -7.19 0.88
CA TYR A 173 16.00 -6.52 1.42
C TYR A 173 17.31 -7.24 1.09
N THR A 174 17.29 -8.58 1.05
CA THR A 174 18.44 -9.37 0.58
C THR A 174 18.72 -9.11 -0.89
N TRP A 175 17.68 -9.11 -1.72
CA TRP A 175 17.81 -8.78 -3.14
C TRP A 175 18.32 -7.34 -3.36
N LEU A 176 17.82 -6.37 -2.58
CA LEU A 176 18.27 -4.97 -2.61
C LEU A 176 19.73 -4.80 -2.18
N ALA A 177 20.24 -5.67 -1.31
CA ALA A 177 21.65 -5.67 -0.90
C ALA A 177 22.60 -6.00 -2.06
N TRP A 178 22.11 -6.63 -3.13
CA TRP A 178 22.89 -7.01 -4.32
C TRP A 178 22.77 -6.04 -5.49
N GLN A 179 21.95 -5.00 -5.35
CA GLN A 179 21.73 -4.01 -6.42
C GLN A 179 22.91 -3.04 -6.52
N ASN A 180 22.92 -2.22 -7.57
CA ASN A 180 23.92 -1.17 -7.74
C ASN A 180 23.31 0.23 -7.55
N PRO A 181 23.75 1.00 -6.55
CA PRO A 181 24.63 0.59 -5.44
C PRO A 181 23.88 -0.29 -4.42
N PRO A 182 24.62 -1.05 -3.59
CA PRO A 182 24.02 -2.05 -2.70
C PRO A 182 23.18 -1.44 -1.59
N GLY A 183 22.12 -2.14 -1.19
CA GLY A 183 21.32 -1.84 0.00
C GLY A 183 20.38 -0.65 -0.18
N ARG A 184 19.83 -0.46 -1.38
CA ARG A 184 18.88 0.64 -1.64
C ARG A 184 17.64 0.54 -0.76
N GLN A 185 17.17 1.69 -0.29
CA GLN A 185 15.88 1.80 0.37
C GLN A 185 14.76 1.68 -0.68
N LEU A 186 13.60 1.13 -0.31
CA LEU A 186 12.49 0.81 -1.23
C LEU A 186 12.08 1.96 -2.17
N HIS A 187 11.92 3.17 -1.64
CA HIS A 187 11.54 4.34 -2.44
C HIS A 187 12.65 4.78 -3.42
N ASN A 188 13.92 4.70 -3.02
CA ASN A 188 15.04 4.95 -3.93
C ASN A 188 15.10 3.88 -5.02
N ALA A 189 14.81 2.62 -4.68
CA ALA A 189 14.78 1.55 -5.67
C ALA A 189 13.70 1.78 -6.75
N ILE A 190 12.58 2.40 -6.39
CA ILE A 190 11.55 2.86 -7.35
C ILE A 190 12.05 4.04 -8.17
N GLU A 191 12.59 5.07 -7.52
CA GLU A 191 13.10 6.30 -8.17
C GLU A 191 14.18 5.98 -9.21
N GLU A 192 15.10 5.08 -8.85
CA GLU A 192 16.23 4.63 -9.66
C GLU A 192 15.84 3.51 -10.64
N ARG A 193 14.56 3.11 -10.67
CA ARG A 193 14.01 2.04 -11.53
C ARG A 193 14.69 0.68 -11.38
N ILE A 194 15.26 0.42 -10.21
CA ILE A 194 15.67 -0.93 -9.79
C ILE A 194 14.41 -1.79 -9.59
N LEU A 195 13.37 -1.21 -8.99
CA LEU A 195 12.00 -1.69 -9.03
C LEU A 195 11.27 -0.92 -10.13
N HIS A 196 10.75 -1.62 -11.15
CA HIS A 196 10.11 -1.02 -12.32
C HIS A 196 8.68 -0.55 -12.00
N PRO A 197 8.43 0.75 -11.81
CA PRO A 197 7.14 1.25 -11.32
C PRO A 197 6.00 1.15 -12.33
N GLN A 198 6.34 0.94 -13.61
CA GLN A 198 5.39 0.77 -14.72
C GLN A 198 4.99 -0.71 -14.94
N HIS A 199 5.43 -1.64 -14.09
CA HIS A 199 5.11 -3.05 -14.24
C HIS A 199 3.57 -3.26 -14.24
N PRO A 200 3.01 -4.10 -15.13
CA PRO A 200 1.56 -4.28 -15.27
C PRO A 200 0.82 -4.57 -13.95
N ASN A 201 1.41 -5.39 -13.08
CA ASN A 201 0.80 -5.72 -11.78
C ASN A 201 0.74 -4.49 -10.84
N ALA A 202 1.71 -3.58 -10.91
CA ALA A 202 1.68 -2.33 -10.15
C ALA A 202 0.64 -1.34 -10.71
N GLN A 203 0.31 -1.44 -11.99
CA GLN A 203 -0.63 -0.51 -12.63
C GLN A 203 -2.06 -0.66 -12.11
N VAL A 204 -2.45 -1.83 -11.59
CA VAL A 204 -3.78 -1.99 -10.96
C VAL A 204 -3.90 -1.07 -9.74
N PHE A 205 -2.88 -1.06 -8.87
CA PHE A 205 -2.81 -0.16 -7.72
C PHE A 205 -2.75 1.32 -8.15
N VAL A 206 -1.89 1.65 -9.12
CA VAL A 206 -1.75 3.03 -9.62
C VAL A 206 -3.07 3.54 -10.18
N ASN A 207 -3.76 2.73 -10.97
CA ASN A 207 -5.07 3.08 -11.54
C ASN A 207 -6.14 3.20 -10.46
N TRP A 208 -6.15 2.32 -9.45
CA TRP A 208 -7.01 2.47 -8.28
C TRP A 208 -6.77 3.81 -7.57
N PHE A 209 -5.52 4.16 -7.31
CA PHE A 209 -5.16 5.43 -6.65
C PHE A 209 -5.61 6.64 -7.48
N ARG A 210 -5.35 6.62 -8.79
CA ARG A 210 -5.79 7.66 -9.74
C ARG A 210 -7.30 7.83 -9.75
N ASN A 211 -8.01 6.72 -9.89
CA ASN A 211 -9.46 6.71 -9.94
C ASN A 211 -10.04 7.15 -8.61
N LEU A 212 -9.47 6.74 -7.47
CA LEU A 212 -9.93 7.16 -6.16
C LEU A 212 -9.79 8.67 -6.01
N TYR A 213 -8.66 9.26 -6.39
CA TYR A 213 -8.37 10.68 -6.12
C TYR A 213 -8.61 11.63 -7.30
N ASP A 214 -9.18 11.17 -8.41
CA ASP A 214 -9.42 11.95 -9.62
C ASP A 214 -8.13 12.62 -10.16
N LEU A 215 -7.09 11.80 -10.43
CA LEU A 215 -5.75 12.23 -10.87
C LEU A 215 -5.32 11.65 -12.24
#